data_AF-A0A938SE67-F1
#
_entry.id   AF-A0A938SE67-F1
#
_cell.length_a   1.000
_cell.length_b   1.000
_cell.length_c   1.000
_cell.angle_alpha   90.00
_cell.angle_beta   90.00
_cell.angle_gamma   90.00
#
_symmetry.space_group_name_H-M   'P 1'
#
loop_
_entity.id
_entity.type
_entity.pdbx_description
1 polymer ?
#
loop_
_entity_poly.entity_id
_entity_poly.type
_entity_poly.pdbx_seq_one_letter_code
_entity_poly.pdbx_strand_id
1 'polypeptide(L)'
;MTKIDIRYPKEAMAKSRERMAAHQEFRYVDRVPVVAGISARYTLQQRGVGFREFFSSPEAQVYHQLMNLKWRLENLREDFLLSPVVNVVPDFQNVVPA
;
A
#
# COMPACT_ATOMS: atom_id res chain seq x y z
N MET A 1 -15.31 8.50 15.73
CA MET A 1 -15.05 7.81 14.45
C MET A 1 -13.87 8.47 13.78
N THR A 2 -12.76 7.76 13.58
CA THR A 2 -11.54 8.32 12.99
C THR A 2 -11.66 8.34 11.47
N LYS A 3 -11.43 9.49 10.84
CA LYS A 3 -11.40 9.64 9.39
C LYS A 3 -9.94 9.65 8.92
N ILE A 4 -9.63 8.90 7.86
CA ILE A 4 -8.30 8.87 7.24
C ILE A 4 -8.45 9.39 5.81
N ASP A 5 -7.76 10.49 5.48
CA ASP A 5 -7.74 11.06 4.14
C ASP A 5 -6.51 10.56 3.38
N ILE A 6 -6.70 9.93 2.22
CA ILE A 6 -5.62 9.44 1.33
C ILE A 6 -5.65 10.27 0.04
N ARG A 7 -4.52 10.88 -0.31
CA ARG A 7 -4.37 11.68 -1.52
C ARG A 7 -3.68 10.87 -2.61
N TYR A 8 -4.38 10.65 -3.72
CA TYR A 8 -3.80 10.00 -4.90
C TYR A 8 -4.39 10.61 -6.18
N PRO A 9 -3.58 11.02 -7.16
CA PRO A 9 -4.09 11.61 -8.41
C PRO A 9 -4.91 10.59 -9.22
N LYS A 10 -6.15 10.92 -9.58
CA LYS A 10 -7.01 10.04 -10.40
C LYS A 10 -6.40 9.71 -11.76
N GLU A 11 -5.71 10.67 -12.37
CA GLU A 11 -5.02 10.46 -13.65
C GLU A 11 -3.86 9.46 -13.53
N ALA A 12 -3.14 9.48 -12.41
CA ALA A 12 -2.08 8.49 -12.16
C ALA A 12 -2.68 7.08 -12.09
N MET A 13 -3.78 6.91 -11.36
CA MET A 13 -4.51 5.63 -11.26
C MET A 13 -5.02 5.15 -12.63
N ALA A 14 -5.54 6.05 -13.46
CA ALA A 14 -6.00 5.71 -14.81
C ALA A 14 -4.84 5.22 -15.69
N LYS A 15 -3.70 5.90 -15.67
CA LYS A 15 -2.48 5.48 -16.39
C LYS A 15 -1.95 4.14 -15.87
N SER A 16 -1.96 3.92 -14.56
CA SER A 16 -1.58 2.64 -13.96
C SER A 16 -2.47 1.49 -14.45
N ARG A 17 -3.78 1.72 -14.52
CA ARG A 17 -4.74 0.75 -15.07
C ARG A 17 -4.44 0.42 -16.53
N GLU A 18 -4.19 1.43 -17.34
CA GLU A 18 -3.84 1.26 -18.75
C GLU A 18 -2.56 0.43 -18.92
N ARG A 19 -1.50 0.76 -18.17
CA ARG A 19 -0.23 0.03 -18.24
C ARG A 19 -0.37 -1.43 -17.81
N MET A 20 -1.10 -1.69 -16.73
CA MET A 20 -1.33 -3.05 -16.24
C MET A 20 -2.13 -3.89 -17.24
N ALA A 21 -3.17 -3.32 -17.86
CA ALA A 21 -3.96 -3.99 -18.89
C ALA A 21 -3.12 -4.26 -20.16
N ALA A 22 -2.37 -3.27 -20.64
CA ALA A 22 -1.49 -3.42 -21.79
C ALA A 22 -0.38 -4.46 -21.56
N HIS A 23 0.16 -4.55 -20.34
CA HIS A 23 1.14 -5.56 -19.96
C HIS A 23 0.58 -6.98 -20.09
N GLN A 24 -0.67 -7.23 -19.70
CA GLN A 24 -1.32 -8.54 -19.85
C GLN A 24 -1.48 -8.95 -21.33
N GLU A 25 -1.55 -7.97 -22.23
CA GLU A 25 -1.73 -8.15 -23.67
C GLU A 25 -0.42 -8.01 -24.46
N PHE A 26 0.73 -7.88 -23.77
CA PHE A 26 2.04 -7.64 -24.38
C PHE A 26 2.10 -6.42 -25.32
N ARG A 27 1.30 -5.38 -25.03
CA ARG A 27 1.29 -4.13 -25.79
C ARG A 27 2.34 -3.15 -25.29
N TYR A 28 2.79 -2.28 -26.20
CA TYR A 28 3.68 -1.17 -25.86
C TYR A 28 2.99 -0.13 -24.97
N VAL A 29 3.75 0.42 -24.04
CA VAL A 29 3.33 1.41 -23.04
C VAL A 29 4.42 2.48 -22.88
N ASP A 30 4.07 3.62 -22.30
CA ASP A 30 4.99 4.74 -22.05
C ASP A 30 6.15 4.36 -21.11
N ARG A 31 5.96 3.37 -20.24
CA ARG A 31 7.00 2.72 -19.42
C ARG A 31 6.52 1.38 -18.87
N VAL A 32 7.45 0.54 -18.42
CA VAL A 32 7.15 -0.70 -17.69
C VAL A 32 6.30 -0.40 -16.44
N PRO A 33 5.18 -1.11 -16.20
CA PRO A 33 4.43 -1.00 -14.95
C PRO A 33 5.27 -1.55 -13.79
N VAL A 34 5.25 -0.85 -12.65
CA VAL A 34 6.05 -1.22 -11.47
C VAL A 34 5.14 -1.35 -10.26
N VAL A 35 5.27 -2.43 -9.51
CA VAL A 35 4.64 -2.61 -8.20
C VAL A 35 5.73 -2.90 -7.18
N ALA A 36 5.86 -2.07 -6.15
CA ALA A 36 6.89 -2.28 -5.15
C ALA A 36 6.51 -3.45 -4.20
N GLY A 37 7.43 -4.40 -4.04
CA GLY A 37 7.32 -5.52 -3.09
C GLY A 37 7.64 -5.08 -1.66
N ILE A 38 6.71 -4.35 -1.04
CA ILE A 38 6.94 -3.70 0.27
C ILE A 38 6.28 -4.49 1.40
N SER A 39 7.02 -4.74 2.47
CA SER A 39 6.50 -5.33 3.71
C SER A 39 6.01 -4.27 4.70
N ALA A 40 5.14 -4.69 5.63
CA ALA A 40 4.67 -3.82 6.71
C ALA A 40 5.84 -3.23 7.51
N ARG A 41 6.90 -4.01 7.79
CA ARG A 41 8.08 -3.53 8.55
C ARG A 41 8.73 -2.29 7.94
N TYR A 42 8.86 -2.26 6.61
CA TYR A 42 9.46 -1.11 5.93
C TYR A 42 8.61 0.15 6.13
N THR A 43 7.31 0.07 5.85
CA THR A 43 6.40 1.23 5.97
C THR A 43 6.20 1.67 7.42
N LEU A 44 6.20 0.75 8.37
CA LEU A 44 6.19 1.07 9.81
C LEU A 44 7.45 1.84 10.21
N GLN A 45 8.62 1.43 9.74
CA GLN A 45 9.87 2.15 9.98
C GLN A 45 9.85 3.56 9.39
N GLN A 46 9.33 3.74 8.17
CA GLN A 46 9.18 5.07 7.54
C GLN A 46 8.24 6.01 8.34
N ARG A 47 7.38 5.43 9.18
CA ARG A 47 6.43 6.16 10.03
C ARG A 47 6.86 6.25 11.50
N GLY A 48 8.04 5.72 11.86
CA GLY A 48 8.50 5.67 13.25
C GLY A 48 7.67 4.76 14.16
N VAL A 49 6.94 3.79 13.59
CA VAL A 49 6.05 2.88 14.34
C VAL A 49 6.79 1.58 14.64
N GLY A 50 6.68 1.12 15.89
CA GLY A 50 7.25 -0.15 16.33
C GLY A 50 6.47 -1.35 15.80
N PHE A 51 7.17 -2.44 15.46
CA PHE A 51 6.51 -3.67 15.00
C PHE A 51 5.59 -4.29 16.07
N ARG A 52 5.91 -4.12 17.36
CA ARG A 52 5.05 -4.58 18.46
C ARG A 52 3.72 -3.83 18.55
N GLU A 53 3.72 -2.52 18.27
CA GLU A 53 2.50 -1.70 18.24
C GLU A 53 1.57 -2.16 17.12
N PHE A 54 2.13 -2.47 15.94
CA PHE A 54 1.35 -3.02 14.83
C PHE A 54 0.60 -4.31 15.19
N PHE A 55 1.16 -5.13 16.09
CA PHE A 55 0.59 -6.40 16.54
C PHE A 55 -0.08 -6.33 17.92
N SER A 56 -0.25 -5.14 18.51
CA SER A 56 -0.78 -5.03 19.88
C SER A 56 -2.27 -5.34 19.99
N SER A 57 -3.03 -5.07 18.92
CA SER A 57 -4.44 -5.43 18.82
C SER A 57 -4.90 -5.48 17.35
N PRO A 58 -6.04 -6.12 17.03
CA PRO A 58 -6.63 -6.07 15.69
C PRO A 58 -6.90 -4.64 15.21
N GLU A 59 -7.35 -3.75 16.09
CA GLU A 59 -7.62 -2.34 15.78
C GLU A 59 -6.33 -1.60 15.42
N ALA A 60 -5.25 -1.82 16.18
CA ALA A 60 -3.94 -1.27 15.86
C ALA A 60 -3.46 -1.78 14.49
N GLN A 61 -3.59 -3.08 14.23
CA GLN A 61 -3.18 -3.67 12.96
C GLN A 61 -3.93 -3.05 11.77
N VAL A 62 -5.25 -2.91 11.86
CA VAL A 62 -6.07 -2.27 10.81
C VAL A 62 -5.67 -0.80 10.64
N TYR A 63 -5.54 -0.04 11.74
CA TYR A 63 -5.14 1.36 11.69
C TYR A 63 -3.80 1.53 10.99
N HIS A 64 -2.80 0.75 11.37
CA HIS A 64 -1.47 0.87 10.78
C HIS A 64 -1.42 0.34 9.35
N GLN A 65 -2.20 -0.66 8.96
CA GLN A 65 -2.32 -1.06 7.55
C GLN A 65 -2.88 0.07 6.68
N LEU A 66 -3.93 0.76 7.14
CA LEU A 66 -4.51 1.91 6.44
C LEU A 66 -3.51 3.06 6.30
N MET A 67 -2.78 3.35 7.37
CA MET A 67 -1.77 4.40 7.36
C MET A 67 -0.51 4.01 6.57
N ASN A 68 -0.16 2.72 6.47
CA ASN A 68 0.88 2.21 5.57
C ASN A 68 0.46 2.37 4.12
N LEU A 69 -0.80 2.05 3.78
CA LEU A 69 -1.36 2.28 2.46
C LEU A 69 -1.35 3.77 2.10
N LYS A 70 -1.76 4.64 3.04
CA LYS A 70 -1.69 6.10 2.86
C LYS A 70 -0.26 6.54 2.52
N TRP A 71 0.72 6.14 3.34
CA TRP A 71 2.13 6.49 3.11
C TRP A 71 2.60 6.01 1.74
N ARG A 72 2.30 4.75 1.39
CA ARG A 72 2.66 4.13 0.11
C ARG A 72 2.12 4.93 -1.07
N LEU A 73 0.83 5.23 -1.07
CA LEU A 73 0.16 5.95 -2.15
C LEU A 73 0.61 7.41 -2.28
N GLU A 74 0.96 8.06 -1.17
CA GLU A 74 1.37 9.47 -1.18
C GLU A 74 2.86 9.70 -1.46
N ASN A 75 3.70 8.66 -1.30
CA ASN A 75 5.16 8.81 -1.36
C ASN A 75 5.82 7.98 -2.47
N LEU A 76 5.16 6.96 -3.01
CA LEU A 76 5.75 6.10 -4.04
C LEU A 76 5.08 6.26 -5.40
N ARG A 77 5.92 6.32 -6.43
CA ARG A 77 5.48 6.30 -7.82
C ARG A 77 5.46 4.85 -8.32
N GLU A 78 4.27 4.26 -8.35
CA GLU A 78 4.05 2.88 -8.79
C GLU A 78 2.64 2.69 -9.38
N ASP A 79 2.42 1.54 -10.00
CA ASP A 79 1.18 1.14 -10.68
C ASP A 79 0.32 0.20 -9.82
N PHE A 80 0.46 0.27 -8.48
CA PHE A 80 -0.26 -0.56 -7.52
C PHE A 80 -1.76 -0.24 -7.46
N LEU A 81 -2.14 1.04 -7.39
CA LEU A 81 -3.53 1.45 -7.22
C LEU A 81 -4.22 1.56 -8.58
N LEU A 82 -5.08 0.60 -8.88
CA LEU A 82 -5.84 0.57 -10.13
C LEU A 82 -7.27 1.09 -9.97
N SER A 83 -7.85 1.08 -8.78
CA SER A 83 -9.20 1.58 -8.48
C SER A 83 -9.21 2.23 -7.10
N PRO A 84 -10.21 3.07 -6.77
CA PRO A 84 -10.29 3.74 -5.46
C PRO A 84 -10.77 2.75 -4.38
N VAL A 85 -10.03 1.66 -4.20
CA VAL A 85 -10.33 0.57 -3.26
C VAL A 85 -9.20 0.51 -2.23
N VAL A 86 -9.58 0.24 -0.99
CA VAL A 86 -8.66 -0.02 0.12
C VAL A 86 -8.82 -1.46 0.52
N ASN A 87 -7.70 -2.17 0.61
CA ASN A 87 -7.66 -3.55 1.08
C ASN A 87 -6.86 -3.61 2.38
N VAL A 88 -7.43 -4.27 3.37
CA VAL A 88 -6.76 -4.65 4.61
C VAL A 88 -6.97 -6.15 4.80
N VAL A 89 -5.94 -6.85 5.24
CA VAL A 89 -6.00 -8.29 5.51
C VAL A 89 -5.38 -8.57 6.86
N PRO A 90 -5.90 -9.52 7.65
CA PRO A 90 -5.19 -9.96 8.85
C PRO A 90 -3.77 -10.37 8.50
N ASP A 91 -2.80 -9.70 9.10
CA ASP A 91 -1.38 -10.04 8.93
C ASP A 91 -0.99 -10.97 10.07
N PHE A 92 -0.50 -12.16 9.73
CA PHE A 92 -0.03 -13.14 10.71
C PHE A 92 1.46 -13.34 10.49
N GLN A 93 2.27 -12.83 11.42
CA GLN A 93 3.72 -13.01 11.40
C GLN A 93 4.20 -13.46 12.76
N ASN A 94 5.34 -14.16 12.77
CA ASN A 94 6.02 -14.57 13.99
C ASN A 94 6.50 -13.32 14.74
N VAL A 95 5.71 -12.87 15.71
CA VAL A 95 6.14 -11.95 16.75
C VAL A 95 6.74 -12.79 17.87
N VAL A 96 8.00 -13.19 17.71
CA VAL A 96 8.68 -13.88 18.82
C VAL A 96 8.76 -12.90 19.99
N PRO A 97 8.22 -13.23 21.17
CA PRO A 97 8.49 -12.44 22.37
C PRO A 97 10.00 -12.43 22.57
N ALA A 98 10.60 -11.23 22.70
CA ALA A 98 11.96 -11.13 23.19
C ALA A 98 11.94 -11.31 24.71
#